data_AF-A0AAE8N7P8-F1
#
_entry.id   AF-A0AAE8N7P8-F1
#
_cell.length_a   1.000
_cell.length_b   1.000
_cell.length_c   1.000
_cell.angle_alpha   90.00
_cell.angle_beta   90.00
_cell.angle_gamma   90.00
#
_symmetry.space_group_name_H-M   'P 1'
#
loop_
_entity.id
_entity.type
_entity.pdbx_description
1 polymer ?
#
loop_
_entity_poly.entity_id
_entity_poly.type
_entity_poly.pdbx_seq_one_letter_code
_entity_poly.pdbx_strand_id
1 'polypeptide(L)'
;MAEPTKPTVLLFGFGDESSQYLTNQARALMDKHSKPRSILISDGDIMKPKYDAVTQRLIQYVRMGGTVVLGAYFSSSVRPLDFDKYIQENWSLPWRQSNYHRTTVHFNAACGADRRLPPSYSQKATHLKNVNRASAWYLPGEGSVIESTVFQSDPIVDKTESPIVLGQIGLQHGSKAKDKVHGSLDFYRDLFQRTCALDWTGVRKEASQFIETLERLCPAHLEEMRGIAQAAGVDDTDIIALSVRTEIVFGIFTDQPRLPVKVDGCTSVALRTNVGVVFLAQNWDWMVEQAPNLLVCHVSQPDTNTPSFVMVTEAGVIGKIGFNDAGVGVCLNAIRARGVDKFKLPVHLGLGAVLESESRQDAVNKLEANGVAGSAQILVADTTGATGLECTSEGITELDMDAKGRVVHSNHLLLAHPGLDELPWLCDSPARLARMHQRLDEKVSSGKDISASSLSEIFKDKEGYPCAINRSQSGGSKTGTLFNIITELSERRASVTFGRPTENGDSIQLAL
;
A
#
# COMPACT_ATOMS: atom_id res chain seq x y z
N MET A 1 2.32 32.98 13.07
CA MET A 1 2.07 33.58 11.74
C MET A 1 1.20 32.60 10.98
N ALA A 2 0.01 33.01 10.52
CA ALA A 2 -0.84 32.13 9.73
C ALA A 2 -0.10 31.77 8.44
N GLU A 3 0.01 30.48 8.11
CA GLU A 3 0.55 30.06 6.82
C GLU A 3 -0.21 30.79 5.69
N PRO A 4 0.49 31.26 4.63
CA PRO A 4 -0.19 31.80 3.47
C PRO A 4 -1.14 30.75 2.91
N THR A 5 -2.43 31.08 2.83
CA THR A 5 -3.47 30.18 2.35
C THR A 5 -3.12 29.67 0.96
N LYS A 6 -2.98 28.34 0.83
CA LYS A 6 -2.70 27.68 -0.46
C LYS A 6 -3.71 28.12 -1.53
N PRO A 7 -3.27 28.42 -2.77
CA PRO A 7 -4.16 28.88 -3.82
C PRO A 7 -5.13 27.79 -4.26
N THR A 8 -6.34 28.19 -4.66
CA THR A 8 -7.27 27.34 -5.42
C THR A 8 -6.99 27.55 -6.89
N VAL A 9 -6.81 26.47 -7.66
CA VAL A 9 -6.62 26.56 -9.11
C VAL A 9 -7.98 26.43 -9.78
N LEU A 10 -8.29 27.40 -10.64
CA LEU A 10 -9.53 27.45 -11.42
C LEU A 10 -9.19 27.12 -12.87
N LEU A 11 -9.77 26.06 -13.40
CA LEU A 11 -9.69 25.74 -14.83
C LEU A 11 -10.95 26.26 -15.52
N PHE A 12 -10.78 27.27 -16.38
CA PHE A 12 -11.84 27.88 -17.20
C PHE A 12 -11.60 27.60 -18.69
N GLY A 13 -12.68 27.35 -19.42
CA GLY A 13 -12.75 27.49 -20.88
C GLY A 13 -12.06 26.37 -21.66
N PHE A 14 -12.82 25.32 -21.98
CA PHE A 14 -12.41 24.31 -22.95
C PHE A 14 -13.10 24.52 -24.32
N GLY A 15 -13.31 25.78 -24.72
CA GLY A 15 -13.89 26.17 -26.01
C GLY A 15 -12.97 25.96 -27.22
N ASP A 16 -13.44 26.32 -28.42
CA ASP A 16 -12.86 26.07 -29.76
C ASP A 16 -11.43 26.62 -30.03
N GLU A 17 -10.70 27.10 -29.04
CA GLU A 17 -9.28 27.40 -29.20
C GLU A 17 -8.46 26.11 -29.38
N SER A 18 -7.33 26.22 -30.09
CA SER A 18 -6.49 25.07 -30.44
C SER A 18 -6.16 24.20 -29.21
N SER A 19 -6.58 22.93 -29.24
CA SER A 19 -6.54 21.94 -28.16
C SER A 19 -5.23 21.86 -27.37
N GLN A 20 -4.10 22.14 -28.03
CA GLN A 20 -2.78 22.14 -27.42
C GLN A 20 -2.58 23.31 -26.45
N TYR A 21 -3.12 24.49 -26.77
CA TYR A 21 -2.93 25.71 -26.00
C TYR A 21 -3.62 25.63 -24.63
N LEU A 22 -4.88 25.20 -24.59
CA LEU A 22 -5.65 25.08 -23.35
C LEU A 22 -5.12 23.94 -22.46
N THR A 23 -4.72 22.82 -23.07
CA THR A 23 -4.04 21.73 -22.35
C THR A 23 -2.72 22.22 -21.74
N ASN A 24 -1.93 22.99 -22.50
CA ASN A 24 -0.67 23.55 -22.01
C ASN A 24 -0.89 24.63 -20.92
N GLN A 25 -1.94 25.46 -21.02
CA GLN A 25 -2.29 26.42 -19.97
C GLN A 25 -2.74 25.71 -18.69
N ALA A 26 -3.61 24.71 -18.78
CA ALA A 26 -4.05 23.93 -17.63
C ALA A 26 -2.85 23.24 -16.95
N ARG A 27 -1.94 22.65 -17.75
CA ARG A 27 -0.66 22.11 -17.25
C ARG A 27 0.18 23.19 -16.59
N ALA A 28 0.41 24.33 -17.25
CA ALA A 28 1.22 25.42 -16.70
C ALA A 28 0.64 25.98 -15.40
N LEU A 29 -0.68 26.07 -15.26
CA LEU A 29 -1.34 26.47 -14.02
C LEU A 29 -1.16 25.45 -12.90
N MET A 30 -1.30 24.15 -13.21
CA MET A 30 -1.04 23.08 -12.25
C MET A 30 0.45 23.02 -11.86
N ASP A 31 1.37 23.26 -12.79
CA ASP A 31 2.82 23.26 -12.54
C ASP A 31 3.26 24.49 -11.73
N LYS A 32 2.66 25.66 -11.99
CA LYS A 32 2.90 26.90 -11.24
C LYS A 32 2.43 26.79 -9.78
N HIS A 33 1.45 25.95 -9.52
CA HIS A 33 0.89 25.73 -8.20
C HIS A 33 1.07 24.26 -7.80
N SER A 34 2.26 23.91 -7.33
CA SER A 34 2.65 22.52 -7.04
C SER A 34 1.82 21.81 -5.96
N LYS A 35 1.10 22.55 -5.11
CA LYS A 35 0.20 22.02 -4.06
C LYS A 35 -1.04 22.90 -3.87
N PRO A 36 -1.96 22.97 -4.84
CA PRO A 36 -3.17 23.79 -4.69
C PRO A 36 -4.09 23.16 -3.64
N ARG A 37 -4.91 23.98 -2.97
CA ARG A 37 -5.87 23.49 -1.98
C ARG A 37 -6.94 22.60 -2.62
N SER A 38 -7.42 23.04 -3.77
CA SER A 38 -8.42 22.34 -4.58
C SER A 38 -8.31 22.82 -6.02
N ILE A 39 -8.79 21.99 -6.95
CA ILE A 39 -8.94 22.34 -8.36
C ILE A 39 -10.43 22.37 -8.69
N LEU A 40 -10.93 23.51 -9.15
CA LEU A 40 -12.32 23.65 -9.60
C LEU A 40 -12.37 23.60 -11.12
N ILE A 41 -13.21 22.71 -11.64
CA ILE A 41 -13.48 22.54 -13.06
C ILE A 41 -14.90 23.01 -13.34
N SER A 42 -15.01 24.05 -14.17
CA SER A 42 -16.29 24.71 -14.46
C SER A 42 -16.91 24.31 -15.80
N ASP A 43 -16.21 23.51 -16.59
CA ASP A 43 -16.55 23.20 -17.96
C ASP A 43 -16.62 21.68 -18.19
N GLY A 44 -17.72 21.23 -18.79
CA GLY A 44 -18.04 19.81 -18.99
C GLY A 44 -17.21 19.18 -20.10
N ASP A 45 -16.57 19.99 -20.93
CA ASP A 45 -15.70 19.53 -22.01
C ASP A 45 -14.52 18.69 -21.51
N ILE A 46 -14.13 18.78 -20.23
CA ILE A 46 -13.12 17.92 -19.59
C ILE A 46 -13.39 16.41 -19.80
N MET A 47 -14.65 16.04 -20.04
CA MET A 47 -15.09 14.66 -20.27
C MET A 47 -14.90 14.18 -21.72
N LYS A 48 -14.45 15.06 -22.63
CA LYS A 48 -14.15 14.70 -24.02
C LYS A 48 -12.76 14.05 -24.10
N PRO A 49 -12.57 13.01 -24.95
CA PRO A 49 -11.28 12.32 -25.09
C PRO A 49 -10.07 13.23 -25.37
N LYS A 50 -10.29 14.37 -26.04
CA LYS A 50 -9.24 15.35 -26.33
C LYS A 50 -8.58 15.96 -25.07
N TYR A 51 -9.17 15.81 -23.89
CA TYR A 51 -8.62 16.31 -22.62
C TYR A 51 -8.18 15.19 -21.66
N ASP A 52 -8.00 13.96 -22.13
CA ASP A 52 -7.59 12.83 -21.28
C ASP A 52 -6.30 13.12 -20.51
N ALA A 53 -5.32 13.79 -21.13
CA ALA A 53 -4.08 14.19 -20.46
C ALA A 53 -4.30 15.12 -19.25
N VAL A 54 -5.30 16.01 -19.31
CA VAL A 54 -5.67 16.88 -18.18
C VAL A 54 -6.38 16.04 -17.11
N THR A 55 -7.32 15.18 -17.52
CA THR A 55 -8.02 14.25 -16.62
C THR A 55 -7.04 13.36 -15.84
N GLN A 56 -6.03 12.79 -16.48
CA GLN A 56 -5.04 11.95 -15.79
C GLN A 56 -4.26 12.73 -14.72
N ARG A 57 -3.93 14.00 -14.99
CA ARG A 57 -3.25 14.85 -14.01
C ARG A 57 -4.16 15.20 -12.83
N LEU A 58 -5.47 15.37 -13.07
CA LEU A 58 -6.46 15.59 -12.01
C LEU A 58 -6.63 14.35 -11.13
N ILE A 59 -6.67 13.15 -11.73
CA ILE A 59 -6.70 11.88 -10.98
C ILE A 59 -5.45 11.75 -10.12
N GLN A 60 -4.26 12.01 -10.69
CA GLN A 60 -3.01 12.00 -9.93
C GLN A 60 -3.06 12.99 -8.76
N TYR A 61 -3.54 14.21 -9.00
CA TYR A 61 -3.73 15.20 -7.95
C TYR A 61 -4.65 14.72 -6.84
N VAL A 62 -5.78 14.08 -7.16
CA VAL A 62 -6.69 13.49 -6.14
C VAL A 62 -6.06 12.31 -5.41
N ARG A 63 -5.32 11.43 -6.11
CA ARG A 63 -4.58 10.32 -5.50
C ARG A 63 -3.49 10.81 -4.53
N MET A 64 -2.96 12.01 -4.74
CA MET A 64 -2.01 12.67 -3.83
C MET A 64 -2.71 13.45 -2.69
N GLY A 65 -3.98 13.17 -2.40
CA GLY A 65 -4.75 13.84 -1.34
C GLY A 65 -5.42 15.15 -1.76
N GLY A 66 -5.34 15.52 -3.04
CA GLY A 66 -5.97 16.70 -3.60
C GLY A 66 -7.49 16.60 -3.69
N THR A 67 -8.18 17.74 -3.78
CA THR A 67 -9.63 17.80 -3.99
C THR A 67 -9.96 18.41 -5.34
N VAL A 68 -10.61 17.64 -6.22
CA VAL A 68 -11.17 18.16 -7.48
C VAL A 68 -12.67 18.37 -7.30
N VAL A 69 -13.16 19.54 -7.69
CA VAL A 69 -14.59 19.87 -7.74
C VAL A 69 -15.01 19.97 -9.19
N LEU A 70 -15.91 19.09 -9.62
CA LEU A 70 -16.52 19.12 -10.95
C LEU A 70 -17.85 19.88 -10.86
N GLY A 71 -17.86 21.14 -11.30
CA GLY A 71 -19.03 22.01 -11.26
C GLY A 71 -19.33 22.62 -12.64
N ALA A 72 -19.84 21.80 -13.56
CA ALA A 72 -20.11 22.21 -14.94
C ALA A 72 -21.61 22.26 -15.26
N TYR A 73 -21.95 22.84 -16.42
CA TYR A 73 -23.30 22.83 -16.99
C TYR A 73 -23.69 21.45 -17.58
N PHE A 74 -23.64 20.39 -16.76
CA PHE A 74 -23.84 18.99 -17.19
C PHE A 74 -25.15 18.76 -17.97
N SER A 75 -26.21 19.51 -17.66
CA SER A 75 -27.50 19.40 -18.34
C SER A 75 -27.47 19.77 -19.82
N SER A 76 -26.51 20.59 -20.26
CA SER A 76 -26.45 21.12 -21.62
C SER A 76 -25.13 20.87 -22.33
N SER A 77 -24.02 20.65 -21.61
CA SER A 77 -22.69 20.45 -22.20
C SER A 77 -22.22 19.00 -22.24
N VAL A 78 -22.88 18.08 -21.54
CA VAL A 78 -22.44 16.68 -21.42
C VAL A 78 -23.61 15.73 -21.70
N ARG A 79 -23.38 14.72 -22.56
CA ARG A 79 -24.37 13.65 -22.77
C ARG A 79 -24.33 12.68 -21.58
N PRO A 80 -25.47 12.17 -21.10
CA PRO A 80 -25.50 11.24 -19.96
C PRO A 80 -24.55 10.06 -20.06
N LEU A 81 -24.45 9.43 -21.25
CA LEU A 81 -23.53 8.31 -21.48
C LEU A 81 -22.05 8.71 -21.41
N ASP A 82 -21.70 9.94 -21.82
CA ASP A 82 -20.32 10.42 -21.73
C ASP A 82 -19.95 10.71 -20.26
N PHE A 83 -20.86 11.31 -19.49
CA PHE A 83 -20.68 11.52 -18.04
C PHE A 83 -20.46 10.18 -17.33
N ASP A 84 -21.38 9.24 -17.55
CA ASP A 84 -21.35 7.92 -16.96
C ASP A 84 -20.05 7.16 -17.26
N LYS A 85 -19.64 7.17 -18.53
CA LYS A 85 -18.40 6.56 -18.99
C LYS A 85 -17.20 7.22 -18.32
N TYR A 86 -17.15 8.55 -18.33
CA TYR A 86 -16.08 9.33 -17.72
C TYR A 86 -15.91 9.02 -16.23
N ILE A 87 -17.01 9.03 -15.46
CA ILE A 87 -16.96 8.76 -14.01
C ILE A 87 -16.54 7.32 -13.72
N GLN A 88 -17.07 6.35 -14.46
CA GLN A 88 -16.72 4.95 -14.27
C GLN A 88 -15.26 4.64 -14.63
N GLU A 89 -14.80 5.09 -15.81
CA GLU A 89 -13.48 4.72 -16.33
C GLU A 89 -12.35 5.49 -15.65
N ASN A 90 -12.54 6.79 -15.38
CA ASN A 90 -11.47 7.64 -14.85
C ASN A 90 -11.45 7.70 -13.32
N TRP A 91 -12.62 7.67 -12.69
CA TRP A 91 -12.74 7.86 -11.24
C TRP A 91 -13.12 6.57 -10.50
N SER A 92 -13.46 5.50 -11.23
CA SER A 92 -13.89 4.22 -10.63
C SER A 92 -15.05 4.36 -9.64
N LEU A 93 -15.93 5.34 -9.87
CA LEU A 93 -17.11 5.59 -9.05
C LEU A 93 -18.37 5.02 -9.73
N PRO A 94 -19.33 4.47 -8.98
CA PRO A 94 -20.52 3.82 -9.54
C PRO A 94 -21.61 4.80 -9.99
N TRP A 95 -21.34 6.11 -9.91
CA TRP A 95 -22.35 7.15 -10.11
C TRP A 95 -22.82 7.20 -11.55
N ARG A 96 -24.11 7.51 -11.71
CA ARG A 96 -24.75 7.65 -13.01
C ARG A 96 -25.55 8.94 -13.05
N GLN A 97 -25.59 9.58 -14.20
CA GLN A 97 -26.44 10.74 -14.41
C GLN A 97 -27.91 10.35 -14.29
N SER A 98 -28.70 11.18 -13.59
CA SER A 98 -30.15 11.07 -13.49
C SER A 98 -30.82 12.37 -13.96
N ASN A 99 -32.06 12.59 -13.51
CA ASN A 99 -32.93 13.65 -14.00
C ASN A 99 -32.38 15.05 -13.69
N TYR A 100 -32.64 15.97 -14.62
CA TYR A 100 -32.39 17.40 -14.43
C TYR A 100 -33.69 18.08 -14.01
N HIS A 101 -33.79 18.50 -12.76
CA HIS A 101 -34.97 19.19 -12.26
C HIS A 101 -34.63 20.16 -11.13
N ARG A 102 -35.61 20.95 -10.72
CA ARG A 102 -35.53 21.79 -9.53
C ARG A 102 -36.22 21.10 -8.37
N THR A 103 -35.60 21.09 -7.20
CA THR A 103 -36.23 20.63 -5.96
C THR A 103 -35.54 21.25 -4.74
N THR A 104 -36.27 21.29 -3.62
CA THR A 104 -35.69 21.60 -2.31
C THR A 104 -34.91 20.38 -1.81
N VAL A 105 -33.65 20.60 -1.48
CA VAL A 105 -32.77 19.58 -0.89
C VAL A 105 -32.39 19.96 0.54
N HIS A 106 -32.04 18.96 1.33
CA HIS A 106 -31.65 19.11 2.72
C HIS A 106 -30.24 18.57 2.93
N PHE A 107 -29.47 19.25 3.77
CA PHE A 107 -28.13 18.81 4.13
C PHE A 107 -28.21 17.44 4.81
N ASN A 108 -27.41 16.50 4.33
CA ASN A 108 -27.38 15.14 4.83
C ASN A 108 -26.36 15.00 5.95
N ALA A 109 -26.83 14.86 7.18
CA ALA A 109 -25.98 14.70 8.36
C ALA A 109 -25.03 13.48 8.29
N ALA A 110 -25.32 12.49 7.43
CA ALA A 110 -24.42 11.35 7.20
C ALA A 110 -23.08 11.74 6.55
N CYS A 111 -22.97 12.94 5.95
CA CYS A 111 -21.74 13.48 5.37
C CYS A 111 -20.89 14.28 6.37
N GLY A 112 -21.28 14.32 7.65
CA GLY A 112 -20.64 15.12 8.70
C GLY A 112 -21.43 16.39 9.05
N ALA A 113 -20.91 17.19 9.98
CA ALA A 113 -21.57 18.40 10.48
C ALA A 113 -20.75 19.66 10.17
N ASP A 114 -20.81 20.17 8.93
CA ASP A 114 -20.28 21.50 8.63
C ASP A 114 -21.38 22.56 8.85
N ARG A 115 -21.29 23.26 9.98
CA ARG A 115 -22.27 24.31 10.36
C ARG A 115 -22.30 25.52 9.41
N ARG A 116 -21.40 25.60 8.42
CA ARG A 116 -21.38 26.68 7.42
C ARG A 116 -22.26 26.40 6.21
N LEU A 117 -22.67 25.14 6.01
CA LEU A 117 -23.52 24.76 4.89
C LEU A 117 -25.00 25.04 5.21
N PRO A 118 -25.80 25.57 4.25
CA PRO A 118 -27.23 25.79 4.48
C PRO A 118 -27.96 24.49 4.82
N PRO A 119 -28.89 24.48 5.80
CA PRO A 119 -29.61 23.27 6.18
C PRO A 119 -30.51 22.74 5.06
N SER A 120 -31.03 23.64 4.21
CA SER A 120 -31.81 23.30 3.04
C SER A 120 -31.92 24.48 2.08
N TYR A 121 -32.09 24.21 0.79
CA TYR A 121 -32.38 25.22 -0.24
C TYR A 121 -32.97 24.57 -1.50
N SER A 122 -33.65 25.37 -2.32
CA SER A 122 -34.08 24.97 -3.66
C SER A 122 -32.96 25.16 -4.67
N GLN A 123 -32.67 24.12 -5.46
CA GLN A 123 -31.72 24.21 -6.56
C GLN A 123 -32.20 23.46 -7.79
N LYS A 124 -31.74 23.92 -8.95
CA LYS A 124 -31.98 23.27 -10.24
C LYS A 124 -30.65 22.70 -10.73
N ALA A 125 -30.55 21.38 -10.77
CA ALA A 125 -29.30 20.70 -11.09
C ALA A 125 -29.58 19.35 -11.74
N THR A 126 -28.54 18.75 -12.32
CA THR A 126 -28.56 17.36 -12.76
C THR A 126 -28.27 16.50 -11.54
N HIS A 127 -29.20 15.61 -11.19
CA HIS A 127 -29.00 14.70 -10.06
C HIS A 127 -28.20 13.46 -10.49
N LEU A 128 -27.54 12.81 -9.53
CA LEU A 128 -26.83 11.55 -9.70
C LEU A 128 -27.51 10.43 -8.91
N LYS A 129 -27.56 9.25 -9.51
CA LYS A 129 -28.02 8.00 -8.87
C LYS A 129 -26.84 7.04 -8.67
N ASN A 130 -27.10 5.94 -7.96
CA ASN A 130 -26.08 4.98 -7.51
C ASN A 130 -25.00 5.61 -6.61
N VAL A 131 -25.40 6.64 -5.86
CA VAL A 131 -24.52 7.34 -4.93
C VAL A 131 -24.73 6.74 -3.54
N ASN A 132 -23.64 6.40 -2.85
CA ASN A 132 -23.72 6.00 -1.45
C ASN A 132 -24.32 7.17 -0.64
N ARG A 133 -25.28 6.90 0.25
CA ARG A 133 -25.90 7.93 1.08
C ARG A 133 -24.87 8.75 1.87
N ALA A 134 -23.78 8.17 2.35
CA ALA A 134 -22.71 8.90 3.06
C ALA A 134 -21.89 9.83 2.14
N SER A 135 -22.01 9.66 0.82
CA SER A 135 -21.38 10.51 -0.20
C SER A 135 -22.31 11.61 -0.73
N ALA A 136 -23.62 11.55 -0.44
CA ALA A 136 -24.59 12.51 -0.93
C ALA A 136 -24.77 13.67 0.05
N TRP A 137 -24.13 14.82 -0.20
CA TRP A 137 -24.16 15.97 0.72
C TRP A 137 -25.55 16.58 0.90
N TYR A 138 -26.37 16.52 -0.16
CA TYR A 138 -27.73 17.05 -0.15
C TYR A 138 -28.70 16.05 -0.77
N LEU A 139 -29.82 15.79 -0.10
CA LEU A 139 -30.84 14.85 -0.57
C LEU A 139 -32.23 15.49 -0.53
N PRO A 140 -33.16 15.07 -1.39
CA PRO A 140 -34.57 15.41 -1.27
C PRO A 140 -35.13 14.96 0.09
N GLY A 141 -35.90 15.83 0.74
CA GLY A 141 -36.60 15.55 2.00
C GLY A 141 -37.97 14.92 1.76
N GLU A 142 -38.74 14.71 2.84
CA GLU A 142 -40.06 14.08 2.71
C GLU A 142 -41.05 14.90 1.89
N GLY A 143 -41.04 16.23 2.05
CA GLY A 143 -41.90 17.17 1.33
C GLY A 143 -41.31 17.72 0.03
N SER A 144 -40.16 17.22 -0.41
CA SER A 144 -39.54 17.69 -1.66
C SER A 144 -40.36 17.26 -2.88
N VAL A 145 -40.57 18.22 -3.78
CA VAL A 145 -41.30 18.05 -5.04
C VAL A 145 -40.45 18.54 -6.21
N ILE A 146 -40.81 18.14 -7.42
CA ILE A 146 -40.33 18.75 -8.65
C ILE A 146 -40.97 20.15 -8.74
N GLU A 147 -40.13 21.17 -8.66
CA GLU A 147 -40.56 22.57 -8.68
C GLU A 147 -40.60 23.08 -10.13
N SER A 148 -41.74 23.65 -10.53
CA SER A 148 -41.95 24.23 -11.85
C SER A 148 -42.79 25.49 -11.74
N THR A 149 -42.49 26.48 -12.58
CA THR A 149 -43.31 27.70 -12.72
C THR A 149 -44.41 27.54 -13.76
N VAL A 150 -44.45 26.41 -14.46
CA VAL A 150 -45.34 26.16 -15.61
C VAL A 150 -46.25 24.95 -15.37
N PHE A 151 -45.73 23.92 -14.70
CA PHE A 151 -46.43 22.67 -14.45
C PHE A 151 -46.75 22.53 -12.96
N GLN A 152 -47.77 21.72 -12.64
CA GLN A 152 -48.05 21.34 -11.27
C GLN A 152 -46.87 20.55 -10.69
N SER A 153 -46.63 20.71 -9.39
CA SER A 153 -45.54 20.00 -8.70
C SER A 153 -45.83 18.51 -8.56
N ASP A 154 -44.87 17.69 -8.98
CA ASP A 154 -44.88 16.24 -8.82
C ASP A 154 -43.99 15.81 -7.64
N PRO A 155 -44.34 14.74 -6.90
CA PRO A 155 -43.49 14.24 -5.83
C PRO A 155 -42.16 13.68 -6.35
N ILE A 156 -41.08 13.83 -5.58
CA ILE A 156 -39.80 13.16 -5.87
C ILE A 156 -39.92 11.67 -5.54
N VAL A 157 -39.82 10.81 -6.57
CA VAL A 157 -39.94 9.35 -6.45
C VAL A 157 -38.68 8.74 -5.83
N ASP A 158 -37.49 9.04 -6.38
CA ASP A 158 -36.22 8.54 -5.87
C ASP A 158 -35.53 9.60 -5.00
N LYS A 159 -35.65 9.46 -3.68
CA LYS A 159 -35.04 10.35 -2.69
C LYS A 159 -33.57 10.00 -2.40
N THR A 160 -32.99 9.05 -3.12
CA THR A 160 -31.56 8.71 -3.03
C THR A 160 -30.71 9.49 -4.05
N GLU A 161 -31.34 10.14 -5.02
CA GLU A 161 -30.63 10.92 -6.02
C GLU A 161 -30.16 12.26 -5.46
N SER A 162 -28.90 12.60 -5.73
CA SER A 162 -28.26 13.79 -5.18
C SER A 162 -27.66 14.69 -6.27
N PRO A 163 -27.84 16.01 -6.18
CA PRO A 163 -27.16 16.98 -7.04
C PRO A 163 -25.74 17.35 -6.56
N ILE A 164 -25.38 17.01 -5.32
CA ILE A 164 -24.07 17.31 -4.73
C ILE A 164 -23.54 16.06 -4.05
N VAL A 165 -22.44 15.54 -4.59
CA VAL A 165 -21.84 14.29 -4.14
C VAL A 165 -20.35 14.46 -3.91
N LEU A 166 -19.82 13.70 -2.95
CA LEU A 166 -18.40 13.61 -2.66
C LEU A 166 -17.97 12.14 -2.78
N GLY A 167 -17.02 11.91 -3.68
CA GLY A 167 -16.45 10.60 -3.96
C GLY A 167 -15.00 10.58 -3.52
N GLN A 168 -14.58 9.46 -2.96
CA GLN A 168 -13.20 9.23 -2.59
C GLN A 168 -12.68 8.05 -3.40
N ILE A 169 -11.50 8.24 -3.99
CA ILE A 169 -10.80 7.21 -4.75
C ILE A 169 -9.59 6.74 -3.94
N GLY A 170 -9.11 5.51 -4.15
CA GLY A 170 -7.96 4.96 -3.41
C GLY A 170 -8.30 4.22 -2.11
N LEU A 171 -9.58 3.97 -1.82
CA LEU A 171 -10.04 3.32 -0.58
C LEU A 171 -10.09 1.78 -0.64
N GLN A 172 -9.57 1.17 -1.69
CA GLN A 172 -9.86 -0.23 -2.03
C GLN A 172 -9.31 -1.23 -1.01
N HIS A 173 -8.08 -1.04 -0.53
CA HIS A 173 -7.47 -1.93 0.46
C HIS A 173 -8.29 -1.91 1.76
N GLY A 174 -8.53 -0.73 2.35
CA GLY A 174 -9.29 -0.65 3.60
C GLY A 174 -10.76 -1.10 3.47
N SER A 175 -11.41 -0.89 2.32
CA SER A 175 -12.80 -1.32 2.12
C SER A 175 -12.94 -2.82 1.87
N LYS A 176 -12.09 -3.42 1.02
CA LYS A 176 -12.14 -4.84 0.69
C LYS A 176 -11.57 -5.74 1.79
N ALA A 177 -10.63 -5.22 2.59
CA ALA A 177 -9.96 -5.98 3.64
C ALA A 177 -10.30 -5.49 5.05
N LYS A 178 -11.39 -4.75 5.23
CA LYS A 178 -11.78 -4.13 6.51
C LYS A 178 -11.64 -5.09 7.70
N ASP A 179 -12.26 -6.27 7.64
CA ASP A 179 -12.24 -7.22 8.76
C ASP A 179 -10.81 -7.74 9.05
N LYS A 180 -9.99 -7.93 8.00
CA LYS A 180 -8.59 -8.33 8.15
C LYS A 180 -7.72 -7.20 8.71
N VAL A 181 -8.00 -5.94 8.37
CA VAL A 181 -7.32 -4.77 8.96
C VAL A 181 -7.59 -4.74 10.47
N HIS A 182 -8.85 -4.91 10.88
CA HIS A 182 -9.21 -4.99 12.30
C HIS A 182 -8.53 -6.18 12.99
N GLY A 183 -8.50 -7.34 12.32
CA GLY A 183 -7.76 -8.51 12.81
C GLY A 183 -6.26 -8.27 13.01
N SER A 184 -5.60 -7.59 12.07
CA SER A 184 -4.19 -7.17 12.21
C SER A 184 -4.01 -6.26 13.41
N LEU A 185 -4.88 -5.27 13.59
CA LEU A 185 -4.81 -4.33 14.71
C LEU A 185 -4.99 -5.02 16.06
N ASP A 186 -5.95 -5.95 16.17
CA ASP A 186 -6.18 -6.72 17.39
C ASP A 186 -4.98 -7.62 17.72
N PHE A 187 -4.41 -8.28 16.71
CA PHE A 187 -3.19 -9.07 16.86
C PHE A 187 -2.01 -8.22 17.37
N TYR A 188 -1.74 -7.07 16.72
CA TYR A 188 -0.60 -6.23 17.09
C TYR A 188 -0.79 -5.53 18.43
N ARG A 189 -2.03 -5.19 18.82
CA ARG A 189 -2.33 -4.66 20.15
C ARG A 189 -1.92 -5.63 21.25
N ASP A 190 -2.24 -6.92 21.11
CA ASP A 190 -1.82 -7.97 22.05
C ASP A 190 -0.31 -8.22 21.97
N LEU A 191 0.29 -8.23 20.78
CA LEU A 191 1.72 -8.43 20.61
C LEU A 191 2.54 -7.35 21.34
N PHE A 192 2.31 -6.07 21.02
CA PHE A 192 3.08 -4.96 21.61
C PHE A 192 2.97 -4.91 23.13
N GLN A 193 1.78 -5.20 23.67
CA GLN A 193 1.56 -5.24 25.12
C GLN A 193 2.38 -6.33 25.80
N ARG A 194 2.57 -7.48 25.14
CA ARG A 194 3.32 -8.62 25.70
C ARG A 194 4.82 -8.53 25.48
N THR A 195 5.27 -8.02 24.35
CA THR A 195 6.69 -8.02 23.97
C THR A 195 7.40 -6.71 24.31
N CYS A 196 6.71 -5.58 24.20
CA CYS A 196 7.29 -4.25 24.38
C CYS A 196 6.76 -3.52 25.62
N ALA A 197 5.77 -4.10 26.32
CA ALA A 197 5.06 -3.47 27.44
C ALA A 197 4.38 -2.12 27.07
N LEU A 198 4.10 -1.91 25.79
CA LEU A 198 3.38 -0.75 25.28
C LEU A 198 1.90 -1.09 25.09
N ASP A 199 1.03 -0.27 25.66
CA ASP A 199 -0.38 -0.28 25.30
C ASP A 199 -0.59 0.43 23.94
N TRP A 200 -1.82 0.38 23.41
CA TRP A 200 -2.10 0.96 22.09
C TRP A 200 -1.91 2.49 22.04
N THR A 201 -2.04 3.18 23.18
CA THR A 201 -1.79 4.62 23.26
C THR A 201 -0.30 4.92 23.12
N GLY A 202 0.56 4.14 23.79
CA GLY A 202 2.00 4.21 23.64
C GLY A 202 2.45 3.87 22.22
N VAL A 203 1.88 2.83 21.61
CA VAL A 203 2.15 2.45 20.21
C VAL A 203 1.81 3.59 19.25
N ARG A 204 0.62 4.20 19.38
CA ARG A 204 0.23 5.36 18.55
C ARG A 204 1.15 6.55 18.75
N LYS A 205 1.64 6.78 19.97
CA LYS A 205 2.63 7.83 20.25
C LYS A 205 3.94 7.57 19.52
N GLU A 206 4.43 6.33 19.46
CA GLU A 206 5.61 6.00 18.67
C GLU A 206 5.35 6.14 17.16
N ALA A 207 4.21 5.65 16.67
CA ALA A 207 3.82 5.76 15.26
C ALA A 207 3.70 7.22 14.80
N SER A 208 3.10 8.10 15.60
CA SER A 208 2.91 9.51 15.27
C SER A 208 4.22 10.28 15.01
N GLN A 209 5.34 9.82 15.57
CA GLN A 209 6.64 10.46 15.38
C GLN A 209 7.21 10.27 13.96
N PHE A 210 6.64 9.35 13.18
CA PHE A 210 6.99 9.16 11.78
C PHE A 210 6.17 10.04 10.83
N ILE A 211 5.08 10.68 11.26
CA ILE A 211 4.18 11.42 10.35
C ILE A 211 4.93 12.50 9.56
N GLU A 212 5.72 13.35 10.22
CA GLU A 212 6.49 14.42 9.55
C GLU A 212 7.50 13.84 8.54
N THR A 213 8.15 12.73 8.90
CA THR A 213 9.08 12.03 8.02
C THR A 213 8.36 11.45 6.79
N LEU A 214 7.19 10.85 6.97
CA LEU A 214 6.39 10.28 5.89
C LEU A 214 5.83 11.37 4.97
N GLU A 215 5.40 12.52 5.52
CA GLU A 215 4.96 13.68 4.74
C GLU A 215 6.09 14.23 3.85
N ARG A 216 7.34 14.14 4.31
CA ARG A 216 8.53 14.59 3.58
C ARG A 216 9.02 13.57 2.56
N LEU A 217 9.14 12.30 2.94
CA LEU A 217 9.82 11.28 2.14
C LEU A 217 8.87 10.54 1.19
N CYS A 218 7.65 10.26 1.62
CA CYS A 218 6.71 9.41 0.89
C CYS A 218 5.25 9.86 1.10
N PRO A 219 4.89 11.10 0.72
CA PRO A 219 3.55 11.63 0.97
C PRO A 219 2.43 10.82 0.31
N ALA A 220 2.68 10.20 -0.85
CA ALA A 220 1.70 9.33 -1.51
C ALA A 220 1.36 8.08 -0.67
N HIS A 221 2.37 7.47 -0.04
CA HIS A 221 2.18 6.33 0.86
C HIS A 221 1.42 6.71 2.13
N LEU A 222 1.68 7.91 2.68
CA LEU A 222 0.90 8.40 3.81
C LEU A 222 -0.57 8.61 3.45
N GLU A 223 -0.86 9.16 2.26
CA GLU A 223 -2.23 9.28 1.77
C GLU A 223 -2.90 7.91 1.55
N GLU A 224 -2.17 6.92 1.04
CA GLU A 224 -2.70 5.55 0.94
C GLU A 224 -3.05 4.98 2.32
N MET A 225 -2.18 5.16 3.32
CA MET A 225 -2.45 4.74 4.70
C MET A 225 -3.68 5.45 5.29
N ARG A 226 -3.84 6.76 5.05
CA ARG A 226 -5.05 7.51 5.43
C ARG A 226 -6.30 6.96 4.74
N GLY A 227 -6.20 6.62 3.46
CA GLY A 227 -7.29 5.99 2.70
C GLY A 227 -7.68 4.62 3.26
N ILE A 228 -6.70 3.79 3.61
CA ILE A 228 -6.94 2.50 4.27
C ILE A 228 -7.66 2.71 5.60
N ALA A 229 -7.14 3.60 6.44
CA ALA A 229 -7.70 3.89 7.76
C ALA A 229 -9.16 4.34 7.67
N GLN A 230 -9.42 5.29 6.77
CA GLN A 230 -10.75 5.81 6.54
C GLN A 230 -11.73 4.71 6.11
N ALA A 231 -11.35 3.89 5.13
CA ALA A 231 -12.22 2.86 4.60
C ALA A 231 -12.45 1.69 5.58
N ALA A 232 -11.44 1.39 6.40
CA ALA A 232 -11.55 0.42 7.48
C ALA A 232 -12.29 0.98 8.72
N GLY A 233 -12.47 2.29 8.83
CA GLY A 233 -13.11 2.96 9.97
C GLY A 233 -12.25 2.96 11.22
N VAL A 234 -10.94 3.20 11.07
CA VAL A 234 -9.94 3.29 12.14
C VAL A 234 -9.14 4.60 12.03
N ASP A 235 -8.31 4.93 13.01
CA ASP A 235 -7.47 6.13 12.99
C ASP A 235 -6.29 5.94 12.01
N ASP A 236 -5.83 6.99 11.34
CA ASP A 236 -4.68 6.87 10.43
C ASP A 236 -3.40 6.47 11.16
N THR A 237 -3.25 6.90 12.42
CA THR A 237 -2.16 6.47 13.30
C THR A 237 -2.18 4.96 13.57
N ASP A 238 -3.35 4.30 13.52
CA ASP A 238 -3.44 2.85 13.68
C ASP A 238 -2.81 2.11 12.49
N ILE A 239 -3.01 2.62 11.28
CA ILE A 239 -2.40 2.05 10.06
C ILE A 239 -0.89 2.36 10.01
N ILE A 240 -0.49 3.57 10.41
CA ILE A 240 0.93 3.92 10.52
C ILE A 240 1.62 2.99 11.55
N ALA A 241 0.97 2.69 12.67
CA ALA A 241 1.47 1.75 13.67
C ALA A 241 1.74 0.34 13.10
N LEU A 242 0.88 -0.15 12.20
CA LEU A 242 1.13 -1.41 11.49
C LEU A 242 2.36 -1.32 10.59
N SER A 243 2.57 -0.19 9.91
CA SER A 243 3.72 0.05 9.03
C SER A 243 5.04 0.24 9.77
N VAL A 244 5.02 0.73 11.02
CA VAL A 244 6.22 0.91 11.87
C VAL A 244 6.44 -0.22 12.89
N ARG A 245 5.73 -1.35 12.73
CA ARG A 245 5.77 -2.45 13.70
C ARG A 245 7.17 -3.02 13.90
N THR A 246 7.98 -3.05 12.84
CA THR A 246 9.34 -3.61 12.87
C THR A 246 10.22 -2.75 13.76
N GLU A 247 10.12 -1.44 13.64
CA GLU A 247 10.80 -0.47 14.49
C GLU A 247 10.42 -0.64 15.96
N ILE A 248 9.12 -0.88 16.24
CA ILE A 248 8.62 -1.05 17.60
C ILE A 248 9.04 -2.38 18.22
N VAL A 249 8.88 -3.50 17.51
CA VAL A 249 9.19 -4.84 18.03
C VAL A 249 10.70 -5.09 18.10
N PHE A 250 11.45 -4.61 17.11
CA PHE A 250 12.85 -4.99 16.90
C PHE A 250 13.86 -3.86 17.06
N GLY A 251 13.44 -2.59 17.19
CA GLY A 251 14.34 -1.45 17.37
C GLY A 251 14.31 -0.79 18.76
N ILE A 252 13.12 -0.60 19.35
CA ILE A 252 12.93 0.07 20.67
C ILE A 252 12.55 -0.88 21.81
N PHE A 253 12.85 -2.17 21.66
CA PHE A 253 12.46 -3.20 22.63
C PHE A 253 13.07 -2.98 24.03
N THR A 254 12.36 -3.47 25.05
CA THR A 254 12.77 -3.42 26.46
C THR A 254 13.74 -4.56 26.82
N ASP A 255 14.62 -4.29 27.79
CA ASP A 255 15.50 -5.30 28.40
C ASP A 255 14.75 -6.25 29.35
N GLN A 256 13.52 -5.89 29.75
CA GLN A 256 12.68 -6.67 30.65
C GLN A 256 11.32 -7.01 30.01
N PRO A 257 11.30 -7.80 28.92
CA PRO A 257 10.05 -8.15 28.27
C PRO A 257 9.25 -9.14 29.15
N ARG A 258 7.91 -9.03 29.15
CA ARG A 258 7.05 -9.97 29.91
C ARG A 258 7.10 -11.40 29.35
N LEU A 259 7.45 -11.54 28.07
CA LEU A 259 7.70 -12.80 27.39
C LEU A 259 8.96 -12.70 26.51
N PRO A 260 9.76 -13.76 26.36
CA PRO A 260 10.89 -13.77 25.43
C PRO A 260 10.42 -13.46 24.00
N VAL A 261 11.05 -12.49 23.35
CA VAL A 261 10.79 -12.16 21.93
C VAL A 261 11.47 -13.20 21.05
N LYS A 262 10.82 -14.36 20.88
CA LYS A 262 11.24 -15.45 19.97
C LYS A 262 10.22 -15.61 18.83
N VAL A 263 9.78 -14.48 18.30
CA VAL A 263 8.66 -14.36 17.35
C VAL A 263 9.17 -13.91 15.99
N ASP A 264 9.70 -14.84 15.20
CA ASP A 264 9.98 -14.78 13.74
C ASP A 264 10.66 -16.12 13.35
N GLY A 265 11.14 -16.25 12.12
CA GLY A 265 11.96 -17.35 11.62
C GLY A 265 12.30 -17.28 10.13
N CYS A 266 12.13 -16.11 9.48
CA CYS A 266 12.22 -15.98 8.04
C CYS A 266 13.54 -16.51 7.45
N THR A 267 13.43 -17.17 6.29
CA THR A 267 14.58 -17.62 5.48
C THR A 267 14.35 -17.19 4.03
N SER A 268 15.29 -16.46 3.44
CA SER A 268 15.19 -15.93 2.08
C SER A 268 16.38 -16.35 1.22
N VAL A 269 16.15 -16.48 -0.08
CA VAL A 269 17.13 -16.84 -1.09
C VAL A 269 16.89 -15.99 -2.34
N ALA A 270 17.94 -15.37 -2.85
CA ALA A 270 18.03 -14.95 -4.24
C ALA A 270 19.10 -15.79 -4.93
N LEU A 271 18.79 -16.30 -6.13
CA LEU A 271 19.65 -17.19 -6.88
C LEU A 271 19.64 -16.81 -8.36
N ARG A 272 20.81 -16.57 -8.92
CA ARG A 272 21.02 -16.49 -10.37
C ARG A 272 21.60 -17.81 -10.85
N THR A 273 20.82 -18.54 -11.63
CA THR A 273 21.23 -19.84 -12.21
C THR A 273 22.30 -19.66 -13.28
N ASN A 274 22.97 -20.76 -13.67
CA ASN A 274 23.98 -20.75 -14.73
C ASN A 274 23.41 -20.36 -16.10
N VAL A 275 22.11 -20.62 -16.31
CA VAL A 275 21.37 -20.24 -17.53
C VAL A 275 20.79 -18.82 -17.45
N GLY A 276 21.08 -18.07 -16.40
CA GLY A 276 20.74 -16.65 -16.28
C GLY A 276 19.35 -16.35 -15.70
N VAL A 277 18.56 -17.36 -15.34
CA VAL A 277 17.27 -17.16 -14.62
C VAL A 277 17.55 -16.70 -13.19
N VAL A 278 16.85 -15.65 -12.75
CA VAL A 278 16.94 -15.13 -11.37
C VAL A 278 15.66 -15.48 -10.60
N PHE A 279 15.84 -16.23 -9.51
CA PHE A 279 14.80 -16.53 -8.55
C PHE A 279 14.95 -15.69 -7.29
N LEU A 280 13.82 -15.26 -6.73
CA LEU A 280 13.72 -14.67 -5.39
C LEU A 280 12.66 -15.45 -4.60
N ALA A 281 13.02 -15.94 -3.43
CA ALA A 281 12.15 -16.82 -2.67
C ALA A 281 12.30 -16.67 -1.16
N GLN A 282 11.22 -16.95 -0.43
CA GLN A 282 11.20 -16.84 1.02
C GLN A 282 10.11 -17.72 1.67
N ASN A 283 10.46 -18.33 2.81
CA ASN A 283 9.48 -18.69 3.83
C ASN A 283 9.36 -17.51 4.80
N TRP A 284 8.15 -16.96 4.93
CA TRP A 284 7.86 -15.93 5.91
C TRP A 284 7.23 -16.57 7.14
N ASP A 285 7.96 -16.51 8.25
CA ASP A 285 7.61 -17.15 9.51
C ASP A 285 7.16 -16.08 10.51
N TRP A 286 5.94 -16.24 11.01
CA TRP A 286 5.38 -15.32 11.99
C TRP A 286 4.41 -16.04 12.93
N MET A 287 3.81 -15.32 13.88
CA MET A 287 2.81 -15.88 14.77
C MET A 287 1.54 -16.27 13.99
N VAL A 288 1.09 -17.52 14.14
CA VAL A 288 0.00 -18.09 13.33
C VAL A 288 -1.32 -17.34 13.46
N GLU A 289 -1.53 -16.65 14.57
CA GLU A 289 -2.72 -15.82 14.81
C GLU A 289 -2.89 -14.73 13.73
N GLN A 290 -1.82 -14.35 13.04
CA GLN A 290 -1.84 -13.35 11.97
C GLN A 290 -2.16 -13.92 10.57
N ALA A 291 -2.11 -15.25 10.38
CA ALA A 291 -2.37 -15.88 9.09
C ALA A 291 -3.73 -15.51 8.46
N PRO A 292 -4.84 -15.42 9.22
CA PRO A 292 -6.14 -15.02 8.67
C PRO A 292 -6.17 -13.59 8.13
N ASN A 293 -5.20 -12.74 8.51
CA ASN A 293 -5.13 -11.33 8.13
C ASN A 293 -4.19 -11.09 6.92
N LEU A 294 -3.62 -12.16 6.36
CA LEU A 294 -2.86 -12.08 5.11
C LEU A 294 -3.79 -11.87 3.92
N LEU A 295 -3.26 -11.16 2.92
CA LEU A 295 -3.88 -10.93 1.63
C LEU A 295 -2.82 -10.75 0.53
N VAL A 296 -3.28 -10.85 -0.72
CA VAL A 296 -2.50 -10.45 -1.89
C VAL A 296 -3.03 -9.11 -2.38
N CYS A 297 -2.13 -8.14 -2.55
CA CYS A 297 -2.44 -6.86 -3.15
C CYS A 297 -1.83 -6.79 -4.54
N HIS A 298 -2.67 -6.58 -5.56
CA HIS A 298 -2.23 -6.07 -6.87
C HIS A 298 -2.42 -4.56 -6.85
N VAL A 299 -1.32 -3.82 -6.93
CA VAL A 299 -1.29 -2.36 -6.96
C VAL A 299 -0.95 -1.93 -8.37
N SER A 300 -1.94 -1.34 -9.06
CA SER A 300 -1.79 -0.85 -10.42
C SER A 300 -1.68 0.67 -10.43
N GLN A 301 -0.70 1.19 -11.17
CA GLN A 301 -0.40 2.62 -11.23
C GLN A 301 -0.30 3.13 -12.68
N PRO A 302 -1.31 2.87 -13.54
CA PRO A 302 -1.22 3.01 -15.00
C PRO A 302 -0.96 4.45 -15.48
N ASP A 303 -1.22 5.43 -14.61
CA ASP A 303 -1.10 6.86 -14.92
C ASP A 303 0.18 7.47 -14.32
N THR A 304 1.11 6.62 -13.88
CA THR A 304 2.41 6.99 -13.34
C THR A 304 3.51 6.27 -14.12
N ASN A 305 4.75 6.76 -14.04
CA ASN A 305 5.91 5.99 -14.49
C ASN A 305 6.37 4.97 -13.42
N THR A 306 5.61 4.82 -12.33
CA THR A 306 5.93 3.89 -11.26
C THR A 306 5.44 2.50 -11.63
N PRO A 307 6.28 1.46 -11.50
CA PRO A 307 5.90 0.07 -11.74
C PRO A 307 4.61 -0.34 -11.00
N SER A 308 3.75 -1.10 -11.68
CA SER A 308 2.68 -1.83 -10.98
C SER A 308 3.30 -3.04 -10.28
N PHE A 309 2.77 -3.41 -9.11
CA PHE A 309 3.36 -4.50 -8.33
C PHE A 309 2.32 -5.40 -7.69
N VAL A 310 2.77 -6.59 -7.30
CA VAL A 310 2.01 -7.54 -6.52
C VAL A 310 2.80 -7.93 -5.29
N MET A 311 2.12 -7.99 -4.15
CA MET A 311 2.72 -8.41 -2.88
C MET A 311 1.79 -9.32 -2.09
N VAL A 312 2.38 -10.25 -1.36
CA VAL A 312 1.73 -10.89 -0.22
C VAL A 312 1.97 -9.97 0.98
N THR A 313 0.91 -9.47 1.60
CA THR A 313 1.01 -8.53 2.73
C THR A 313 0.06 -8.89 3.87
N GLU A 314 0.20 -8.20 4.98
CA GLU A 314 -0.79 -8.17 6.05
C GLU A 314 -1.75 -7.01 5.80
N ALA A 315 -3.04 -7.22 6.06
CA ALA A 315 -4.02 -6.17 5.86
C ALA A 315 -3.68 -4.92 6.69
N GLY A 316 -3.66 -3.76 6.02
CA GLY A 316 -3.22 -2.48 6.57
C GLY A 316 -1.79 -2.09 6.21
N VAL A 317 -0.98 -3.00 5.65
CA VAL A 317 0.44 -2.74 5.37
C VAL A 317 0.65 -2.57 3.87
N ILE A 318 1.22 -1.42 3.49
CA ILE A 318 1.35 -0.98 2.08
C ILE A 318 2.65 -1.43 1.39
N GLY A 319 3.60 -2.02 2.12
CA GLY A 319 4.82 -2.59 1.56
C GLY A 319 5.25 -3.86 2.29
N LYS A 320 5.40 -4.96 1.53
CA LYS A 320 5.88 -6.25 2.04
C LYS A 320 6.60 -7.05 0.94
N ILE A 321 6.36 -8.35 0.85
CA ILE A 321 7.13 -9.28 0.02
C ILE A 321 6.42 -9.46 -1.31
N GLY A 322 7.13 -9.25 -2.42
CA GLY A 322 6.49 -9.18 -3.74
C GLY A 322 7.45 -8.89 -4.88
N PHE A 323 6.88 -8.54 -6.04
CA PHE A 323 7.60 -8.13 -7.23
C PHE A 323 6.75 -7.20 -8.11
N ASN A 324 7.40 -6.52 -9.06
CA ASN A 324 6.77 -5.54 -9.94
C ASN A 324 6.90 -5.89 -11.43
N ASP A 325 6.19 -5.13 -12.27
CA ASP A 325 6.17 -5.28 -13.73
C ASP A 325 7.47 -4.81 -14.43
N ALA A 326 8.39 -4.16 -13.70
CA ALA A 326 9.76 -3.91 -14.13
C ALA A 326 10.69 -5.11 -13.90
N GLY A 327 10.22 -6.15 -13.20
CA GLY A 327 11.01 -7.35 -12.88
C GLY A 327 11.87 -7.21 -11.61
N VAL A 328 11.57 -6.23 -10.75
CA VAL A 328 12.19 -6.06 -9.43
C VAL A 328 11.38 -6.80 -8.38
N GLY A 329 12.04 -7.55 -7.51
CA GLY A 329 11.43 -8.26 -6.39
C GLY A 329 12.08 -7.93 -5.05
N VAL A 330 11.33 -8.11 -3.97
CA VAL A 330 11.80 -7.89 -2.61
C VAL A 330 11.34 -8.96 -1.62
N CYS A 331 12.26 -9.42 -0.76
CA CYS A 331 11.98 -10.21 0.44
C CYS A 331 12.45 -9.47 1.70
N LEU A 332 11.89 -9.84 2.85
CA LEU A 332 12.20 -9.20 4.14
C LEU A 332 12.52 -10.25 5.20
N ASN A 333 13.65 -10.10 5.89
CA ASN A 333 13.91 -10.84 7.12
C ASN A 333 14.04 -9.89 8.30
N ALA A 334 13.37 -10.20 9.41
CA ALA A 334 13.52 -9.43 10.64
C ALA A 334 14.93 -9.58 11.22
N ILE A 335 15.51 -8.47 11.64
CA ILE A 335 16.74 -8.40 12.42
C ILE A 335 16.39 -7.70 13.73
N ARG A 336 16.95 -8.17 14.83
CA ARG A 336 16.71 -7.58 16.15
C ARG A 336 17.97 -6.89 16.65
N ALA A 337 18.12 -5.64 16.24
CA ALA A 337 19.19 -4.77 16.70
C ALA A 337 18.61 -3.44 17.20
N ARG A 338 19.13 -2.96 18.35
CA ARG A 338 18.63 -1.76 19.00
C ARG A 338 18.93 -0.51 18.18
N GLY A 339 17.96 0.39 18.11
CA GLY A 339 18.09 1.67 17.44
C GLY A 339 16.96 1.91 16.45
N VAL A 340 16.42 3.13 16.44
CA VAL A 340 15.46 3.60 15.45
C VAL A 340 15.75 5.06 15.11
N ASP A 341 15.99 5.35 13.84
CA ASP A 341 16.07 6.72 13.33
C ASP A 341 14.75 7.14 12.70
N LYS A 342 14.00 7.96 13.43
CA LYS A 342 12.64 8.42 13.05
C LYS A 342 12.64 9.38 11.87
N PHE A 343 13.81 9.84 11.40
CA PHE A 343 13.94 10.70 10.22
C PHE A 343 14.17 9.93 8.92
N LYS A 344 14.29 8.60 8.98
CA LYS A 344 14.44 7.67 7.84
C LYS A 344 13.14 6.92 7.54
N LEU A 345 13.10 6.19 6.42
CA LEU A 345 11.93 5.39 6.05
C LEU A 345 11.72 4.21 7.00
N PRO A 346 10.50 3.97 7.53
CA PRO A 346 10.18 2.70 8.15
C PRO A 346 10.45 1.52 7.20
N VAL A 347 10.85 0.37 7.73
CA VAL A 347 11.23 -0.82 6.95
C VAL A 347 10.18 -1.17 5.90
N HIS A 348 8.90 -1.20 6.27
CA HIS A 348 7.81 -1.53 5.34
C HIS A 348 7.61 -0.48 4.24
N LEU A 349 7.93 0.79 4.50
CA LEU A 349 7.89 1.86 3.51
C LEU A 349 9.11 1.78 2.58
N GLY A 350 10.26 1.34 3.12
CA GLY A 350 11.41 0.94 2.31
C GLY A 350 11.06 -0.18 1.33
N LEU A 351 10.36 -1.23 1.78
CA LEU A 351 9.88 -2.30 0.88
C LEU A 351 8.92 -1.79 -0.20
N GLY A 352 8.01 -0.87 0.16
CA GLY A 352 7.15 -0.17 -0.81
C GLY A 352 7.97 0.56 -1.87
N ALA A 353 8.99 1.31 -1.46
CA ALA A 353 9.91 1.99 -2.38
C ALA A 353 10.65 1.02 -3.32
N VAL A 354 11.05 -0.17 -2.84
CA VAL A 354 11.63 -1.21 -3.70
C VAL A 354 10.61 -1.72 -4.73
N LEU A 355 9.38 -2.02 -4.31
CA LEU A 355 8.31 -2.47 -5.22
C LEU A 355 7.95 -1.42 -6.28
N GLU A 356 8.22 -0.15 -6.00
CA GLU A 356 8.02 0.99 -6.91
C GLU A 356 9.28 1.36 -7.71
N SER A 357 10.32 0.52 -7.71
CA SER A 357 11.60 0.82 -8.38
C SER A 357 11.74 0.13 -9.72
N GLU A 358 12.38 0.80 -10.68
CA GLU A 358 12.50 0.33 -12.07
C GLU A 358 13.62 -0.70 -12.25
N SER A 359 14.56 -0.79 -11.30
CA SER A 359 15.65 -1.78 -11.29
C SER A 359 16.12 -2.06 -9.86
N ARG A 360 16.91 -3.12 -9.68
CA ARG A 360 17.59 -3.39 -8.40
C ARG A 360 18.45 -2.21 -7.97
N GLN A 361 19.20 -1.60 -8.90
CA GLN A 361 20.07 -0.47 -8.59
C GLN A 361 19.27 0.77 -8.17
N ASP A 362 18.15 1.05 -8.84
CA ASP A 362 17.24 2.14 -8.46
C ASP A 362 16.70 1.94 -7.02
N ALA A 363 16.28 0.72 -6.70
CA ALA A 363 15.83 0.36 -5.36
C ALA A 363 16.91 0.57 -4.29
N VAL A 364 18.14 0.08 -4.53
CA VAL A 364 19.28 0.26 -3.62
C VAL A 364 19.56 1.74 -3.42
N ASN A 365 19.68 2.52 -4.50
CA ASN A 365 19.94 3.96 -4.44
C ASN A 365 18.87 4.71 -3.63
N LYS A 366 17.58 4.37 -3.79
CA LYS A 366 16.49 4.97 -3.01
C LYS A 366 16.58 4.64 -1.53
N LEU A 367 16.93 3.40 -1.18
CA LEU A 367 17.08 3.00 0.22
C LEU A 367 18.30 3.68 0.87
N GLU A 368 19.43 3.78 0.16
CA GLU A 368 20.61 4.50 0.65
C GLU A 368 20.33 6.00 0.83
N ALA A 369 19.68 6.64 -0.15
CA ALA A 369 19.41 8.08 -0.13
C ALA A 369 18.46 8.49 1.01
N ASN A 370 17.46 7.65 1.32
CA ASN A 370 16.47 7.94 2.35
C ASN A 370 16.81 7.32 3.71
N GLY A 371 17.68 6.31 3.72
CA GLY A 371 17.93 5.44 4.86
C GLY A 371 16.73 4.59 5.25
N VAL A 372 16.98 3.63 6.14
CA VAL A 372 15.95 2.80 6.78
C VAL A 372 16.00 3.01 8.29
N ALA A 373 14.82 3.18 8.90
CA ALA A 373 14.68 3.62 10.29
C ALA A 373 15.08 2.55 11.30
N GLY A 374 14.69 1.30 11.06
CA GLY A 374 14.91 0.16 11.95
C GLY A 374 15.85 -0.90 11.39
N SER A 375 16.06 -1.95 12.18
CA SER A 375 16.88 -3.08 11.78
C SER A 375 16.09 -4.11 10.97
N ALA A 376 16.64 -4.50 9.82
CA ALA A 376 16.07 -5.52 8.93
C ALA A 376 17.12 -5.99 7.92
N GLN A 377 16.87 -7.14 7.30
CA GLN A 377 17.52 -7.48 6.05
C GLN A 377 16.51 -7.42 4.91
N ILE A 378 16.79 -6.56 3.93
CA ILE A 378 15.98 -6.38 2.72
C ILE A 378 16.73 -7.03 1.57
N LEU A 379 16.14 -8.05 0.95
CA LEU A 379 16.73 -8.73 -0.19
C LEU A 379 16.09 -8.24 -1.48
N VAL A 380 16.85 -7.52 -2.30
CA VAL A 380 16.38 -6.97 -3.57
C VAL A 380 16.98 -7.76 -4.73
N ALA A 381 16.17 -8.10 -5.72
CA ALA A 381 16.64 -8.78 -6.92
C ALA A 381 15.92 -8.29 -8.18
N ASP A 382 16.60 -8.36 -9.32
CA ASP A 382 16.03 -8.20 -10.66
C ASP A 382 16.65 -9.22 -11.62
N THR A 383 16.42 -9.10 -12.93
CA THR A 383 16.99 -10.03 -13.92
C THR A 383 18.53 -10.00 -14.01
N THR A 384 19.19 -8.98 -13.44
CA THR A 384 20.65 -8.84 -13.45
C THR A 384 21.32 -9.56 -12.28
N GLY A 385 20.61 -9.77 -11.18
CA GLY A 385 21.15 -10.39 -9.96
C GLY A 385 20.42 -9.93 -8.71
N ALA A 386 21.09 -10.01 -7.56
CA ALA A 386 20.53 -9.67 -6.26
C ALA A 386 21.52 -8.93 -5.37
N THR A 387 21.00 -8.13 -4.45
CA THR A 387 21.74 -7.44 -3.39
C THR A 387 20.98 -7.62 -2.09
N GLY A 388 21.64 -8.17 -1.07
CA GLY A 388 21.12 -8.14 0.29
C GLY A 388 21.50 -6.82 0.95
N LEU A 389 20.57 -6.21 1.68
CA LEU A 389 20.81 -4.96 2.40
C LEU A 389 20.58 -5.21 3.89
N GLU A 390 21.64 -5.19 4.68
CA GLU A 390 21.54 -5.18 6.14
C GLU A 390 21.35 -3.74 6.61
N CYS A 391 20.12 -3.42 6.96
CA CYS A 391 19.69 -2.09 7.39
C CYS A 391 19.70 -1.98 8.91
N THR A 392 20.14 -0.84 9.42
CA THR A 392 20.12 -0.48 10.85
C THR A 392 19.84 1.03 11.00
N SER A 393 19.63 1.51 12.23
CA SER A 393 19.51 2.96 12.47
C SER A 393 20.75 3.74 12.05
N GLU A 394 21.92 3.10 12.02
CA GLU A 394 23.21 3.73 11.71
C GLU A 394 23.49 3.78 10.21
N GLY A 395 22.97 2.83 9.44
CA GLY A 395 23.24 2.76 7.99
C GLY A 395 22.80 1.46 7.34
N ILE A 396 23.20 1.31 6.08
CA ILE A 396 22.93 0.13 5.24
C ILE A 396 24.27 -0.45 4.81
N THR A 397 24.42 -1.77 4.95
CA THR A 397 25.59 -2.50 4.41
C THR A 397 25.12 -3.50 3.37
N GLU A 398 25.77 -3.50 2.21
CA GLU A 398 25.42 -4.39 1.10
C GLU A 398 26.10 -5.76 1.22
N LEU A 399 25.32 -6.80 0.96
CA LEU A 399 25.73 -8.18 0.80
C LEU A 399 25.57 -8.59 -0.66
N ASP A 400 26.70 -8.68 -1.36
CA ASP A 400 26.77 -9.12 -2.75
C ASP A 400 26.43 -10.61 -2.91
N MET A 401 26.08 -10.99 -4.14
CA MET A 401 25.97 -12.40 -4.50
C MET A 401 27.30 -13.12 -4.31
N ASP A 402 27.26 -14.32 -3.74
CA ASP A 402 28.44 -15.18 -3.63
C ASP A 402 28.94 -15.67 -5.01
N ALA A 403 30.11 -16.32 -5.03
CA ALA A 403 30.69 -16.86 -6.26
C ALA A 403 29.83 -17.93 -6.98
N LYS A 404 28.76 -18.42 -6.33
CA LYS A 404 27.79 -19.35 -6.90
C LYS A 404 26.49 -18.64 -7.32
N GLY A 405 26.47 -17.30 -7.33
CA GLY A 405 25.33 -16.49 -7.75
C GLY A 405 24.19 -16.51 -6.75
N ARG A 406 24.49 -16.45 -5.44
CA ARG A 406 23.46 -16.53 -4.38
C ARG A 406 23.58 -15.43 -3.35
N VAL A 407 22.43 -14.99 -2.85
CA VAL A 407 22.32 -14.31 -1.55
C VAL A 407 21.33 -15.12 -0.71
N VAL A 408 21.74 -15.52 0.49
CA VAL A 408 20.89 -16.28 1.42
C VAL A 408 20.90 -15.56 2.75
N HIS A 409 19.72 -15.40 3.34
CA HIS A 409 19.61 -14.73 4.62
C HIS A 409 18.60 -15.38 5.57
N SER A 410 18.86 -15.21 6.86
CA SER A 410 17.97 -15.60 7.96
C SER A 410 17.69 -14.37 8.84
N ASN A 411 17.80 -14.44 10.16
CA ASN A 411 17.39 -13.36 11.09
C ASN A 411 18.53 -12.85 11.98
N HIS A 412 19.76 -12.83 11.48
CA HIS A 412 20.93 -12.28 12.16
C HIS A 412 21.83 -11.56 11.16
N LEU A 413 22.59 -10.55 11.61
CA LEU A 413 23.54 -9.84 10.77
C LEU A 413 24.73 -10.75 10.40
N LEU A 414 25.11 -10.75 9.13
CA LEU A 414 26.26 -11.46 8.59
C LEU A 414 27.46 -10.54 8.42
N LEU A 415 27.23 -9.25 8.19
CA LEU A 415 28.27 -8.25 8.01
C LEU A 415 28.57 -7.53 9.33
N ALA A 416 29.70 -6.83 9.37
CA ALA A 416 30.11 -6.08 10.55
C ALA A 416 29.37 -4.75 10.63
N HIS A 417 28.70 -4.50 11.75
CA HIS A 417 28.03 -3.23 12.09
C HIS A 417 28.63 -2.66 13.38
N PRO A 418 29.72 -1.88 13.31
CA PRO A 418 30.41 -1.38 14.50
C PRO A 418 29.50 -0.56 15.42
N GLY A 419 29.50 -0.89 16.72
CA GLY A 419 28.74 -0.14 17.73
C GLY A 419 27.26 -0.50 17.84
N LEU A 420 26.78 -1.45 17.03
CA LEU A 420 25.40 -1.91 17.08
C LEU A 420 25.18 -2.96 18.18
N ASP A 421 24.09 -2.81 18.93
CA ASP A 421 23.61 -3.79 19.91
C ASP A 421 22.65 -4.78 19.24
N GLU A 422 23.20 -5.84 18.64
CA GLU A 422 22.42 -7.00 18.18
C GLU A 422 22.38 -8.07 19.28
N LEU A 423 21.24 -8.17 19.96
CA LEU A 423 21.05 -9.17 21.01
C LEU A 423 20.73 -10.55 20.40
N PRO A 424 21.39 -11.63 20.83
CA PRO A 424 21.01 -12.98 20.45
C PRO A 424 19.54 -13.24 20.80
N TRP A 425 18.71 -13.55 19.79
CA TRP A 425 17.27 -13.72 19.98
C TRP A 425 16.73 -15.03 19.37
N LEU A 426 17.17 -15.38 18.16
CA LEU A 426 16.85 -16.63 17.48
C LEU A 426 18.08 -17.51 17.30
N CYS A 427 18.30 -18.44 18.24
CA CYS A 427 19.44 -19.38 18.19
C CYS A 427 19.44 -20.28 16.94
N ASP A 428 18.27 -20.50 16.33
CA ASP A 428 18.12 -21.30 15.11
C ASP A 428 18.51 -20.57 13.82
N SER A 429 18.69 -19.25 13.87
CA SER A 429 18.91 -18.40 12.69
C SER A 429 20.20 -18.78 11.92
N PRO A 430 21.38 -18.89 12.56
CA PRO A 430 22.59 -19.41 11.90
C PRO A 430 22.44 -20.84 11.35
N ALA A 431 21.74 -21.72 12.07
CA ALA A 431 21.54 -23.11 11.66
C ALA A 431 20.66 -23.21 10.40
N ARG A 432 19.59 -22.41 10.30
CA ARG A 432 18.76 -22.34 9.09
C ARG A 432 19.52 -21.78 7.89
N LEU A 433 20.35 -20.75 8.10
CA LEU A 433 21.19 -20.20 7.04
C LEU A 433 22.16 -21.26 6.50
N ALA A 434 22.91 -21.92 7.38
CA ALA A 434 23.82 -22.99 7.01
C ALA A 434 23.08 -24.14 6.29
N ARG A 435 21.89 -24.51 6.79
CA ARG A 435 21.06 -25.55 6.18
C ARG A 435 20.59 -25.16 4.78
N MET A 436 20.19 -23.92 4.56
CA MET A 436 19.75 -23.46 3.24
C MET A 436 20.92 -23.52 2.24
N HIS A 437 22.12 -23.09 2.64
CA HIS A 437 23.32 -23.25 1.81
C HIS A 437 23.60 -24.72 1.47
N GLN A 438 23.52 -25.62 2.46
CA GLN A 438 23.70 -27.05 2.25
C GLN A 438 22.71 -27.60 1.22
N ARG A 439 21.41 -27.29 1.35
CA ARG A 439 20.37 -27.78 0.43
C ARG A 439 20.54 -27.25 -1.00
N LEU A 440 20.99 -26.00 -1.15
CA LEU A 440 21.32 -25.42 -2.45
C LEU A 440 22.54 -26.12 -3.06
N ASP A 441 23.60 -26.36 -2.27
CA ASP A 441 24.81 -27.05 -2.72
C ASP A 441 24.52 -28.49 -3.16
N GLU A 442 23.77 -29.26 -2.38
CA GLU A 442 23.33 -30.62 -2.73
C GLU A 442 22.59 -30.65 -4.08
N LYS A 443 21.78 -29.62 -4.35
CA LYS A 443 21.02 -29.56 -5.60
C LYS A 443 21.89 -29.24 -6.80
N VAL A 444 22.79 -28.27 -6.67
CA VAL A 444 23.77 -27.94 -7.73
C VAL A 444 24.70 -29.13 -8.02
N SER A 445 25.19 -29.82 -6.99
CA SER A 445 26.05 -31.01 -7.14
C SER A 445 25.35 -32.17 -7.86
N SER A 446 24.01 -32.20 -7.90
CA SER A 446 23.27 -33.20 -8.67
C SER A 446 23.30 -33.00 -10.19
N GLY A 447 23.99 -31.97 -10.68
CA GLY A 447 24.20 -31.68 -12.10
C GLY A 447 22.96 -31.13 -12.82
N LYS A 448 21.92 -30.75 -12.08
CA LYS A 448 20.70 -30.12 -12.60
C LYS A 448 20.66 -28.66 -12.16
N ASP A 449 20.36 -27.76 -13.08
CA ASP A 449 20.05 -26.37 -12.72
C ASP A 449 18.82 -26.32 -11.80
N ILE A 450 18.81 -25.33 -10.93
CA ILE A 450 17.73 -25.12 -9.98
C ILE A 450 16.52 -24.53 -10.71
N SER A 451 15.38 -25.21 -10.63
CA SER A 451 14.08 -24.72 -11.10
C SER A 451 13.20 -24.26 -9.93
N ALA A 452 12.11 -23.55 -10.22
CA ALA A 452 11.11 -23.16 -9.22
C ALA A 452 10.60 -24.37 -8.40
N SER A 453 10.35 -25.51 -9.05
CA SER A 453 9.95 -26.75 -8.36
C SER A 453 11.02 -27.28 -7.40
N SER A 454 12.30 -27.16 -7.77
CA SER A 454 13.41 -27.59 -6.91
C SER A 454 13.59 -26.66 -5.71
N LEU A 455 13.44 -25.35 -5.91
CA LEU A 455 13.40 -24.37 -4.80
C LEU A 455 12.24 -24.67 -3.85
N SER A 456 11.06 -24.98 -4.38
CA SER A 456 9.91 -25.37 -3.55
C SER A 456 10.24 -26.56 -2.65
N GLU A 457 10.87 -27.60 -3.17
CA GLU A 457 11.31 -28.76 -2.37
C GLU A 457 12.41 -28.43 -1.34
N ILE A 458 13.22 -27.39 -1.59
CA ILE A 458 14.21 -26.91 -0.62
C ILE A 458 13.51 -26.21 0.55
N PHE A 459 12.53 -25.33 0.28
CA PHE A 459 11.76 -24.63 1.31
C PHE A 459 10.84 -25.53 2.14
N LYS A 460 10.69 -26.81 1.74
CA LYS A 460 10.00 -27.85 2.53
C LYS A 460 10.88 -28.48 3.62
N ASP A 461 12.16 -28.11 3.73
CA ASP A 461 13.10 -28.68 4.70
C ASP A 461 12.60 -28.60 6.15
N LYS A 462 12.64 -29.74 6.85
CA LYS A 462 12.19 -29.90 8.24
C LYS A 462 13.35 -30.15 9.22
N GLU A 463 14.61 -30.06 8.78
CA GLU A 463 15.75 -30.27 9.66
C GLU A 463 15.86 -29.10 10.65
N GLY A 464 16.02 -29.41 11.93
CA GLY A 464 15.92 -28.42 13.01
C GLY A 464 14.49 -28.18 13.52
N TYR A 465 13.53 -29.08 13.21
CA TYR A 465 12.16 -29.02 13.74
C TYR A 465 12.12 -28.80 15.27
N PRO A 466 11.25 -27.90 15.79
CA PRO A 466 10.22 -27.15 15.08
C PRO A 466 10.70 -25.85 14.42
N CYS A 467 11.96 -25.44 14.63
CA CYS A 467 12.56 -24.20 14.13
C CYS A 467 13.30 -24.36 12.79
N ALA A 468 12.87 -25.32 11.96
CA ALA A 468 13.43 -25.57 10.65
C ALA A 468 13.15 -24.42 9.66
N ILE A 469 13.70 -24.49 8.45
CA ILE A 469 13.33 -23.60 7.33
C ILE A 469 11.81 -23.63 7.09
N ASN A 470 11.18 -24.81 7.15
CA ASN A 470 9.73 -24.97 7.19
C ASN A 470 9.24 -25.05 8.65
N ARG A 471 9.21 -23.90 9.32
CA ARG A 471 8.91 -23.77 10.74
C ARG A 471 7.50 -24.24 11.07
N SER A 472 7.36 -24.89 12.22
CA SER A 472 6.09 -25.43 12.71
C SER A 472 5.69 -24.80 14.05
N GLN A 473 4.41 -24.47 14.17
CA GLN A 473 3.80 -24.14 15.46
C GLN A 473 3.68 -25.42 16.29
N SER A 474 4.70 -25.73 17.09
CA SER A 474 4.74 -26.95 17.91
C SER A 474 5.59 -26.73 19.16
N GLY A 475 5.41 -27.59 20.17
CA GLY A 475 6.18 -27.51 21.42
C GLY A 475 5.98 -26.21 22.20
N GLY A 476 4.80 -25.59 22.11
CA GLY A 476 4.49 -24.31 22.75
C GLY A 476 4.91 -23.06 21.95
N SER A 477 5.63 -23.22 20.83
CA SER A 477 5.86 -22.13 19.88
C SER A 477 4.54 -21.65 19.29
N LYS A 478 4.36 -20.34 19.17
CA LYS A 478 3.24 -19.71 18.44
C LYS A 478 3.58 -19.39 16.98
N THR A 479 4.83 -19.60 16.58
CA THR A 479 5.36 -19.21 15.28
C THR A 479 5.36 -20.39 14.31
N GLY A 480 4.98 -20.15 13.06
CA GLY A 480 5.07 -21.11 11.96
C GLY A 480 5.29 -20.40 10.63
N THR A 481 5.66 -21.14 9.58
CA THR A 481 5.66 -20.60 8.21
C THR A 481 4.23 -20.28 7.79
N LEU A 482 3.95 -19.01 7.52
CA LEU A 482 2.60 -18.54 7.16
C LEU A 482 2.40 -18.41 5.66
N PHE A 483 3.49 -18.26 4.91
CA PHE A 483 3.49 -18.52 3.47
C PHE A 483 4.92 -18.76 2.96
N ASN A 484 4.99 -19.46 1.83
CA ASN A 484 6.15 -19.52 0.96
C ASN A 484 5.85 -18.73 -0.33
N ILE A 485 6.83 -17.98 -0.82
CA ILE A 485 6.79 -17.35 -2.15
C ILE A 485 8.06 -17.72 -2.92
N ILE A 486 7.90 -18.03 -4.20
CA ILE A 486 9.00 -18.26 -5.16
C ILE A 486 8.66 -17.48 -6.41
N THR A 487 9.47 -16.48 -6.70
CA THR A 487 9.33 -15.56 -7.84
C THR A 487 10.40 -15.85 -8.87
N GLU A 488 9.99 -15.98 -10.13
CA GLU A 488 10.85 -16.00 -11.31
C GLU A 488 10.78 -14.63 -11.97
N LEU A 489 11.82 -13.81 -11.78
CA LEU A 489 11.77 -12.37 -12.07
C LEU A 489 11.77 -12.07 -13.57
N SER A 490 12.42 -12.91 -14.38
CA SER A 490 12.40 -12.80 -15.85
C SER A 490 11.00 -12.97 -16.43
N GLU A 491 10.18 -13.82 -15.81
CA GLU A 491 8.82 -14.11 -16.25
C GLU A 491 7.78 -13.25 -15.53
N ARG A 492 8.17 -12.49 -14.50
CA ARG A 492 7.26 -11.68 -13.65
C ARG A 492 6.14 -12.54 -13.08
N ARG A 493 6.51 -13.72 -12.59
CA ARG A 493 5.56 -14.69 -12.03
C ARG A 493 6.05 -15.21 -10.70
N ALA A 494 5.11 -15.47 -9.80
CA ALA A 494 5.41 -16.11 -8.53
C ALA A 494 4.40 -17.20 -8.19
N SER A 495 4.89 -18.27 -7.59
CA SER A 495 4.05 -19.23 -6.87
C SER A 495 4.02 -18.86 -5.39
N VAL A 496 2.83 -18.76 -4.81
CA VAL A 496 2.64 -18.54 -3.37
C VAL A 496 1.91 -19.73 -2.78
N THR A 497 2.40 -20.29 -1.69
CA THR A 497 1.71 -21.33 -0.91
C THR A 497 1.44 -20.79 0.48
N PHE A 498 0.17 -20.65 0.87
CA PHE A 498 -0.20 -20.19 2.20
C PHE A 498 -0.08 -21.31 3.23
N GLY A 499 0.37 -20.97 4.43
CA GLY A 499 0.76 -21.90 5.47
C GLY A 499 2.12 -22.55 5.19
N ARG A 500 2.33 -23.71 5.82
CA ARG A 500 3.58 -24.46 5.68
C ARG A 500 3.62 -25.15 4.31
N PRO A 501 4.73 -25.06 3.54
CA PRO A 501 4.80 -25.66 2.21
C PRO A 501 4.77 -27.20 2.20
N THR A 502 4.73 -27.87 3.37
CA THR A 502 4.56 -29.33 3.46
C THR A 502 3.15 -29.76 3.85
N GLU A 503 2.27 -28.80 4.10
CA GLU A 503 0.85 -29.00 4.37
C GLU A 503 0.07 -28.66 3.10
N ASN A 504 -1.10 -29.27 2.90
CA ASN A 504 -1.97 -29.02 1.74
C ASN A 504 -2.66 -27.65 1.86
N GLY A 505 -1.87 -26.58 1.89
CA GLY A 505 -2.35 -25.20 1.89
C GLY A 505 -2.73 -24.73 0.48
N ASP A 506 -3.51 -23.64 0.42
CA ASP A 506 -3.88 -23.01 -0.85
C ASP A 506 -2.62 -22.48 -1.55
N SER A 507 -2.40 -22.92 -2.78
CA SER A 507 -1.36 -22.39 -3.66
C SER A 507 -1.99 -21.54 -4.77
N ILE A 508 -1.42 -20.36 -5.01
CA ILE A 508 -1.84 -19.46 -6.08
C ILE A 508 -0.65 -19.09 -6.96
N GLN A 509 -0.95 -18.70 -8.20
CA GLN A 509 0.01 -18.14 -9.14
C GLN A 509 -0.26 -16.65 -9.29
N LEU A 510 0.80 -15.86 -9.14
CA LEU A 510 0.79 -14.43 -9.35
C LEU A 510 1.52 -14.12 -10.66
N ALA A 511 1.02 -13.13 -11.39
CA ALA A 511 1.62 -12.60 -12.61
C ALA A 511 1.30 -11.12 -12.74
N LEU A 512 2.16 -10.38 -13.44
CA LEU A 512 1.97 -8.97 -13.80
C LEU A 512 2.13 -8.76 -15.32
#